data_AF-A0A2A4YCN1-F1
#
_entry.id   AF-A0A2A4YCN1-F1
#
_cell.length_a   1.000
_cell.length_b   1.000
_cell.length_c   1.000
_cell.angle_alpha   90.00
_cell.angle_beta   90.00
_cell.angle_gamma   90.00
#
_symmetry.space_group_name_H-M   'P 1'
#
loop_
_entity.id
_entity.type
_entity.pdbx_description
1 polymer ?
#
loop_
_entity_poly.entity_id
_entity_poly.type
_entity_poly.pdbx_seq_one_letter_code
_entity_poly.pdbx_strand_id
1 'polypeptide(L)'
;MRINDFIISLSVPLLCISLTACQIDEQKPSYTTINNTLSDGGETITWKEGQGLLNINNIQHKLNEEDKLLFSKSLEWFATESHFSFEKLSGKTEKQTVDIINCIKLSKPNMQKSCF
;
A
#
# COMPACT_ATOMS: atom_id res chain seq x y z
N MET A 1 -23.98 72.51 21.10
CA MET A 1 -24.11 71.63 22.28
C MET A 1 -23.87 70.21 21.80
N ARG A 2 -22.86 69.55 22.38
CA ARG A 2 -22.33 68.22 22.01
C ARG A 2 -23.38 67.13 22.18
N ILE A 3 -23.22 66.02 21.44
CA ILE A 3 -23.26 64.58 21.83
C ILE A 3 -23.06 63.83 20.50
N ASN A 4 -21.80 63.57 20.13
CA ASN A 4 -21.10 62.30 20.29
C ASN A 4 -21.39 61.32 19.15
N ASP A 5 -20.41 61.28 18.25
CA ASP A 5 -20.03 60.13 17.45
C ASP A 5 -20.07 58.84 18.28
N PHE A 6 -20.81 57.83 17.80
CA PHE A 6 -20.58 56.45 18.24
C PHE A 6 -20.50 55.54 17.02
N ILE A 7 -19.23 55.38 16.63
CA ILE A 7 -18.69 54.33 15.78
C ILE A 7 -19.25 53.00 16.26
N ILE A 8 -20.01 52.32 15.41
CA ILE A 8 -20.10 50.86 15.45
C ILE A 8 -19.78 50.40 14.03
N SER A 9 -18.48 50.40 13.72
CA SER A 9 -17.90 49.50 12.73
C SER A 9 -18.40 48.10 13.07
N LEU A 10 -19.38 47.63 12.32
CA LEU A 10 -19.85 46.25 12.36
C LEU A 10 -18.76 45.40 11.69
N SER A 11 -17.64 45.22 12.37
CA SER A 11 -16.60 44.27 11.99
C SER A 11 -17.18 42.88 12.16
N VAL A 12 -17.74 42.33 11.08
CA VAL A 12 -18.09 40.91 10.96
C VAL A 12 -16.77 40.15 11.06
N PRO A 13 -16.47 39.42 12.16
CA PRO A 13 -15.43 38.42 12.07
C PRO A 13 -16.08 37.27 11.34
N LEU A 14 -15.93 37.27 10.01
CA LEU A 14 -16.19 36.10 9.17
C LEU A 14 -15.15 35.07 9.60
N LEU A 15 -15.48 34.35 10.68
CA LEU A 15 -14.71 33.27 11.24
C LEU A 15 -14.81 32.12 10.25
N CYS A 16 -13.97 32.16 9.22
CA CYS A 16 -13.65 31.02 8.37
C CYS A 16 -13.01 29.97 9.28
N ILE A 17 -13.84 29.14 9.93
CA ILE A 17 -13.40 27.88 10.52
C ILE A 17 -13.05 27.01 9.32
N SER A 18 -11.79 27.09 8.91
CA SER A 18 -11.15 26.16 7.99
C SER A 18 -11.35 24.76 8.58
N LEU A 19 -12.31 24.01 8.03
CA LEU A 19 -12.35 22.57 8.15
C LEU A 19 -11.08 22.05 7.49
N THR A 20 -9.99 22.01 8.23
CA THR A 20 -8.84 21.19 7.88
C THR A 20 -9.33 19.76 7.99
N ALA A 21 -9.91 19.26 6.89
CA ALA A 21 -9.88 17.84 6.62
C ALA A 21 -8.39 17.48 6.52
N CYS A 22 -7.77 17.20 7.66
CA CYS A 22 -6.58 16.38 7.69
C CYS A 22 -7.06 15.05 7.11
N GLN A 23 -6.86 14.87 5.80
CA GLN A 23 -6.68 13.54 5.25
C GLN A 23 -5.47 12.98 6.00
N ILE A 24 -5.75 12.34 7.13
CA ILE A 24 -4.86 11.28 7.59
C ILE A 24 -4.95 10.30 6.43
N ASP A 25 -3.93 10.30 5.57
CA ASP A 25 -3.62 9.17 4.72
C ASP A 25 -3.37 8.02 5.69
N GLU A 26 -4.45 7.40 6.18
CA GLU A 26 -4.38 6.13 6.88
C GLU A 26 -3.79 5.18 5.87
N GLN A 27 -2.47 4.98 5.98
CA GLN A 27 -1.75 4.01 5.20
C GLN A 27 -2.39 2.67 5.53
N LYS A 28 -3.30 2.22 4.65
CA LYS A 28 -4.12 1.03 4.89
C LYS A 28 -3.17 -0.10 5.28
N PRO A 29 -3.49 -0.92 6.30
CA PRO A 29 -2.62 -2.03 6.72
C PRO A 29 -2.27 -3.00 5.57
N SER A 30 -3.06 -3.02 4.49
CA SER A 30 -2.77 -3.78 3.26
C SER A 30 -1.59 -3.25 2.45
N TYR A 31 -1.19 -1.98 2.61
CA TYR A 31 -0.05 -1.35 1.93
C TYR A 31 1.26 -1.49 2.70
N THR A 32 1.24 -2.01 3.93
CA THR A 32 2.45 -2.33 4.69
C THR A 32 3.34 -3.29 3.90
N THR A 33 4.64 -3.01 3.86
CA THR A 33 5.65 -3.83 3.19
C THR A 33 6.27 -4.83 4.14
N ILE A 34 6.76 -5.94 3.60
CA ILE A 34 7.43 -7.00 4.35
C ILE A 34 8.93 -6.71 4.39
N ASN A 35 9.58 -6.90 5.52
CA ASN A 35 11.04 -6.86 5.57
C ASN A 35 11.61 -8.14 4.94
N ASN A 36 11.98 -8.09 3.67
CA ASN A 36 12.35 -9.27 2.92
C ASN A 36 13.76 -9.78 3.31
N THR A 37 13.80 -10.72 4.24
CA THR A 37 15.03 -11.38 4.71
C THR A 37 15.31 -12.70 3.99
N LEU A 38 14.53 -13.05 2.96
CA LEU A 38 14.71 -14.26 2.19
C LEU A 38 16.05 -14.23 1.45
N SER A 39 16.72 -15.37 1.40
CA SER A 39 17.99 -15.55 0.68
C SER A 39 17.83 -15.31 -0.82
N ASP A 40 18.88 -14.78 -1.46
CA ASP A 40 18.95 -14.75 -2.92
C ASP A 40 18.86 -16.18 -3.49
N GLY A 41 17.94 -16.40 -4.42
CA GLY A 41 17.60 -17.72 -4.94
C GLY A 41 16.30 -18.28 -4.35
N GLY A 42 16.18 -19.61 -4.27
CA GLY A 42 14.99 -20.31 -3.79
C GLY A 42 14.14 -20.89 -4.92
N GLU A 43 13.02 -21.50 -4.54
CA GLU A 43 12.09 -22.05 -5.52
C GLU A 43 11.41 -20.93 -6.30
N THR A 44 11.11 -21.20 -7.57
CA THR A 44 10.36 -20.26 -8.40
C THR A 44 8.87 -20.45 -8.20
N ILE A 45 8.14 -19.36 -8.06
CA ILE A 45 6.70 -19.38 -7.97
C ILE A 45 6.09 -19.88 -9.28
N THR A 46 5.17 -20.83 -9.18
CA THR A 46 4.42 -21.37 -10.31
C THR A 46 3.00 -20.86 -10.27
N TRP A 47 2.57 -20.22 -11.36
CA TRP A 47 1.17 -19.88 -11.58
C TRP A 47 0.51 -20.87 -12.53
N LYS A 48 -0.73 -21.25 -12.24
CA LYS A 48 -1.56 -22.05 -13.14
C LYS A 48 -2.98 -21.51 -13.19
N GLU A 49 -3.49 -21.36 -14.41
CA GLU A 49 -4.85 -20.89 -14.66
C GLU A 49 -5.88 -21.77 -13.92
N GLY A 50 -6.84 -21.13 -13.25
CA GLY A 50 -7.86 -21.80 -12.43
C GLY A 50 -7.36 -22.40 -11.10
N GLN A 51 -6.06 -22.43 -10.84
CA GLN A 51 -5.47 -22.94 -9.58
C GLN A 51 -4.75 -21.86 -8.76
N GLY A 52 -4.29 -20.78 -9.41
CA GLY A 52 -3.57 -19.69 -8.75
C GLY A 52 -2.08 -19.98 -8.57
N LEU A 53 -1.48 -19.46 -7.50
CA LEU A 53 -0.07 -19.67 -7.16
C LEU A 53 0.10 -21.00 -6.41
N LEU A 54 0.85 -21.95 -6.97
CA LEU A 54 0.88 -23.34 -6.48
C LEU A 54 1.80 -23.56 -5.27
N ASN A 55 2.97 -22.92 -5.22
CA ASN A 55 4.00 -23.12 -4.21
C ASN A 55 4.22 -21.88 -3.32
N ILE A 56 3.17 -21.07 -3.15
CA ILE A 56 3.23 -19.83 -2.37
C ILE A 56 3.47 -20.07 -0.87
N ASN A 57 3.06 -21.23 -0.36
CA ASN A 57 3.24 -21.63 1.03
C ASN A 57 4.73 -21.76 1.41
N ASN A 58 5.61 -22.01 0.42
CA ASN A 58 7.05 -22.13 0.66
C ASN A 58 7.65 -20.80 1.12
N ILE A 59 7.12 -19.67 0.62
CA ILE A 59 7.46 -18.33 1.13
C ILE A 59 7.03 -18.21 2.58
N GLN A 60 5.78 -18.53 2.88
CA GLN A 60 5.24 -18.41 4.23
C GLN A 60 6.05 -19.23 5.24
N HIS A 61 6.48 -20.45 4.90
CA HIS A 61 7.32 -21.26 5.81
C HIS A 61 8.67 -20.64 6.16
N LYS A 62 9.19 -19.72 5.33
CA LYS A 62 10.48 -19.04 5.52
C LYS A 62 10.36 -17.69 6.24
N LEU A 63 9.14 -17.17 6.37
CA LEU A 63 8.86 -15.92 7.08
C LEU A 63 8.57 -16.18 8.57
N ASN A 64 8.75 -15.18 9.41
CA ASN A 64 8.25 -15.22 10.80
C ASN A 64 6.72 -15.02 10.82
N GLU A 65 6.06 -15.26 11.96
CA GLU A 65 4.59 -15.21 12.05
C GLU A 65 3.99 -13.85 11.67
N GLU A 66 4.67 -12.75 11.99
CA GLU A 66 4.23 -11.40 11.63
C GLU A 66 4.29 -11.18 10.11
N ASP A 67 5.43 -11.50 9.51
CA ASP A 67 5.66 -11.37 8.07
C ASP A 67 4.79 -12.34 7.26
N LYS A 68 4.45 -13.53 7.78
CA LYS A 68 3.47 -14.44 7.16
C LYS A 68 2.10 -13.80 7.01
N LEU A 69 1.63 -13.13 8.07
CA LEU A 69 0.34 -12.46 8.05
C LEU A 69 0.37 -11.26 7.08
N LEU A 70 1.45 -10.48 7.10
CA LEU A 70 1.65 -9.37 6.16
C LEU A 70 1.73 -9.87 4.71
N PHE A 71 2.41 -10.99 4.46
CA PHE A 71 2.50 -11.58 3.13
C PHE A 71 1.14 -12.00 2.60
N SER A 72 0.33 -12.66 3.42
CA SER A 72 -1.02 -13.08 3.03
C SER A 72 -1.88 -11.87 2.66
N LYS A 73 -1.88 -10.82 3.48
CA LYS A 73 -2.57 -9.55 3.16
C LYS A 73 -2.01 -8.87 1.92
N SER A 74 -0.72 -8.97 1.69
CA SER A 74 -0.06 -8.41 0.51
C SER A 74 -0.49 -9.11 -0.78
N LEU A 75 -0.70 -10.42 -0.73
CA LEU A 75 -1.23 -11.20 -1.86
C LEU A 75 -2.71 -10.91 -2.11
N GLU A 76 -3.53 -10.79 -1.05
CA GLU A 76 -4.92 -10.36 -1.17
C GLU A 76 -5.03 -8.98 -1.82
N TRP A 77 -4.20 -8.04 -1.36
CA TRP A 77 -4.07 -6.71 -1.96
C TRP A 77 -3.63 -6.80 -3.43
N PHE A 78 -2.62 -7.62 -3.74
CA PHE A 78 -2.15 -7.80 -5.11
C PHE A 78 -3.27 -8.33 -6.01
N ALA A 79 -4.08 -9.27 -5.52
CA ALA A 79 -5.20 -9.87 -6.27
C ALA A 79 -6.36 -8.89 -6.53
N THR A 80 -6.59 -7.95 -5.62
CA THR A 80 -7.83 -7.14 -5.59
C THR A 80 -7.60 -5.67 -5.95
N GLU A 81 -6.47 -5.10 -5.57
CA GLU A 81 -6.16 -3.68 -5.74
C GLU A 81 -5.05 -3.43 -6.77
N SER A 82 -4.17 -4.41 -7.04
CA SER A 82 -3.15 -4.21 -8.07
C SER A 82 -3.73 -4.33 -9.48
N HIS A 83 -3.14 -3.60 -10.43
CA HIS A 83 -3.49 -3.71 -11.85
C HIS A 83 -2.77 -4.88 -12.55
N PHE A 84 -2.18 -5.82 -11.81
CA PHE A 84 -1.35 -6.90 -12.34
C PHE A 84 -1.93 -8.28 -12.03
N SER A 85 -1.76 -9.21 -12.98
CA SER A 85 -2.11 -10.62 -12.80
C SER A 85 -1.01 -11.37 -12.05
N PHE A 86 -1.40 -12.38 -11.26
CA PHE A 86 -0.47 -13.30 -10.61
C PHE A 86 0.44 -14.06 -11.59
N GLU A 87 0.05 -14.18 -12.85
CA GLU A 87 0.91 -14.74 -13.91
C GLU A 87 2.26 -14.00 -13.99
N LYS A 88 2.30 -12.69 -13.71
CA LYS A 88 3.53 -11.89 -13.70
C LYS A 88 4.53 -12.29 -12.61
N LEU A 89 4.07 -13.00 -11.58
CA LEU A 89 4.92 -13.55 -10.53
C LEU A 89 5.42 -14.96 -10.89
N SER A 90 4.90 -15.59 -11.94
CA SER A 90 5.35 -16.91 -12.39
C SER A 90 6.82 -16.87 -12.81
N GLY A 91 7.60 -17.87 -12.39
CA GLY A 91 9.03 -17.98 -12.64
C GLY A 91 9.91 -17.07 -11.78
N LYS A 92 9.33 -16.17 -10.97
CA LYS A 92 10.08 -15.36 -10.01
C LYS A 92 10.43 -16.20 -8.79
N THR A 93 11.61 -15.99 -8.22
CA THR A 93 11.97 -16.64 -6.95
C THR A 93 11.09 -16.11 -5.81
N GLU A 94 11.10 -16.82 -4.69
CA GLU A 94 10.43 -16.39 -3.45
C GLU A 94 10.81 -14.97 -3.04
N LYS A 95 12.12 -14.68 -2.99
CA LYS A 95 12.64 -13.34 -2.68
C LYS A 95 12.15 -12.30 -3.68
N GLN A 96 12.30 -12.57 -4.98
CA GLN A 96 11.85 -11.66 -6.03
C GLN A 96 10.35 -11.39 -5.94
N THR A 97 9.55 -12.40 -5.60
CA THR A 97 8.11 -12.26 -5.45
C THR A 97 7.75 -11.25 -4.36
N VAL A 98 8.38 -11.38 -3.19
CA VAL A 98 8.18 -10.42 -2.08
C VAL A 98 8.67 -9.02 -2.48
N ASP A 99 9.83 -8.92 -3.11
CA ASP A 99 10.40 -7.63 -3.56
C ASP A 99 9.52 -6.93 -4.60
N ILE A 100 8.99 -7.67 -5.57
CA ILE A 100 8.07 -7.16 -6.58
C ILE A 100 6.81 -6.59 -5.91
N ILE A 101 6.20 -7.35 -4.99
CA ILE A 101 4.97 -6.91 -4.30
C ILE A 101 5.24 -5.65 -3.48
N ASN A 102 6.35 -5.62 -2.73
CA ASN A 102 6.77 -4.42 -1.99
C ASN A 102 7.00 -3.23 -2.92
N CYS A 103 7.71 -3.43 -4.04
CA CYS A 103 7.96 -2.40 -5.04
C CYS A 103 6.66 -1.80 -5.58
N ILE A 104 5.68 -2.65 -5.93
CA ILE A 104 4.40 -2.19 -6.50
C ILE A 104 3.62 -1.35 -5.48
N LYS A 105 3.59 -1.76 -4.21
CA LYS A 105 2.94 -1.01 -3.12
C LYS A 105 3.56 0.37 -2.90
N LEU A 106 4.88 0.48 -3.01
CA LEU A 106 5.62 1.73 -2.80
C LEU A 106 5.66 2.63 -4.04
N SER A 107 5.44 2.06 -5.22
CA SER A 107 5.54 2.77 -6.50
C SER A 107 4.24 3.49 -6.86
N LYS A 108 4.39 4.66 -7.50
CA LYS A 108 3.26 5.36 -8.13
C LYS A 108 2.66 4.50 -9.24
N PRO A 109 1.33 4.56 -9.50
CA PRO A 109 0.68 3.69 -10.48
C PRO A 109 1.34 3.67 -11.87
N ASN A 110 1.84 4.80 -12.36
CA ASN A 110 2.50 4.90 -13.67
C ASN A 110 3.93 4.29 -13.70
N MET A 111 4.51 3.99 -12.54
CA MET A 111 5.87 3.42 -12.41
C MET A 111 5.84 1.93 -12.03
N GLN A 112 4.72 1.39 -11.54
CA GLN A 112 4.65 0.00 -11.05
C GLN A 112 5.09 -1.07 -12.07
N LYS A 113 5.01 -0.78 -13.38
CA LYS A 113 5.49 -1.71 -14.42
C LYS A 113 6.99 -1.98 -14.35
N SER A 114 7.80 -1.08 -13.79
CA SER A 114 9.25 -1.28 -13.65
C SER A 114 9.65 -2.21 -12.51
N CYS A 115 8.69 -2.71 -11.72
CA CYS A 115 8.97 -3.62 -10.62
C CYS A 115 9.27 -5.06 -11.06
N PHE A 116 8.99 -5.44 -12.31
CA PHE A 116 9.09 -6.82 -12.82
C PHE A 116 10.37 -7.07 -13.64
#